data_AF-A0A382D0J6-F1
#
_entry.id   AF-A0A382D0J6-F1
#
_cell.length_a   1.000
_cell.length_b   1.000
_cell.length_c   1.000
_cell.angle_alpha   90.00
_cell.angle_beta   90.00
_cell.angle_gamma   90.00
#
_symmetry.space_group_name_H-M   'P 1'
#
loop_
_entity.id
_entity.type
_entity.pdbx_description
1 polymer ?
#
loop_
_entity_poly.entity_id
_entity_poly.type
_entity_poly.pdbx_seq_one_letter_code
_entity_poly.pdbx_strand_id
1 'polypeptide(L)'
;MNRETPDLPTWSDETAKARELTRMKFRATMLLVGVTIVYFAAELSEYNAVWVGFVQASAEAAMVGAVADWFAVTALFRHPLGIKIPHTAIIPSKKNSFGERLGGFVQQNFLTGDIIVEKLASIQLTRRTAEWLTDTDNSRTVANLIRAGFHGMFQVVKDEDVREMIEQGVLRRVKETQAAPIIGSLLDAATSGPKQRELLIGLVNLLIHFVDQNKRAIQNKIID
;
A
#
# COMPACT_ATOMS: atom_id res chain seq x y z
N MET A 1 -17.83 23.26 -11.12
CA MET A 1 -16.39 22.94 -11.16
C MET A 1 -16.19 21.92 -12.28
N ASN A 2 -15.91 22.41 -13.50
CA ASN A 2 -15.65 21.57 -14.67
C ASN A 2 -14.33 20.84 -14.45
N ARG A 3 -14.37 19.55 -14.15
CA ARG A 3 -13.17 18.71 -14.19
C ARG A 3 -13.08 18.18 -15.62
N GLU A 4 -12.17 18.75 -16.39
CA GLU A 4 -11.75 18.17 -17.66
C GLU A 4 -11.32 16.72 -17.39
N THR A 5 -12.00 15.77 -18.00
CA THR A 5 -11.57 14.37 -17.99
C THR A 5 -10.20 14.31 -18.64
N PRO A 6 -9.17 13.75 -17.99
CA PRO A 6 -7.86 13.60 -18.61
C PRO A 6 -8.02 12.84 -19.92
N ASP A 7 -7.67 13.47 -21.04
CA ASP A 7 -7.70 12.82 -22.35
C ASP A 7 -6.76 11.61 -22.28
N LEU A 8 -7.35 10.42 -22.40
CA LEU A 8 -6.60 9.18 -22.43
C LEU A 8 -5.76 9.18 -23.70
N PRO A 9 -4.48 8.78 -23.65
CA PRO A 9 -3.59 8.82 -24.81
C PRO A 9 -4.26 8.08 -25.97
N THR A 10 -4.57 8.82 -27.02
CA THR A 10 -5.22 8.27 -28.18
C THR A 10 -4.19 7.52 -29.02
N TRP A 11 -4.60 6.50 -29.78
CA TRP A 11 -3.69 5.78 -30.67
C TRP A 11 -2.99 6.71 -31.69
N SER A 12 -3.61 7.86 -32.02
CA SER A 12 -2.99 8.95 -32.78
C SER A 12 -1.78 9.58 -32.06
N ASP A 13 -1.81 9.72 -30.74
CA ASP A 13 -0.71 10.30 -29.96
C ASP A 13 0.48 9.34 -29.88
N GLU A 14 0.23 8.03 -29.77
CA GLU A 14 1.29 7.02 -29.76
C GLU A 14 2.02 6.96 -31.11
N THR A 15 1.27 6.98 -32.21
CA THR A 15 1.87 6.99 -33.55
C THR A 15 2.62 8.29 -33.85
N ALA A 16 2.12 9.43 -33.36
CA ALA A 16 2.82 10.71 -33.45
C ALA A 16 4.15 10.68 -32.66
N LYS A 17 4.12 10.23 -31.41
CA LYS A 17 5.32 10.07 -30.56
C LYS A 17 6.32 9.09 -31.19
N ALA A 18 5.86 7.97 -31.74
CA ALA A 18 6.74 7.00 -32.41
C ALA A 18 7.46 7.60 -33.63
N ARG A 19 6.78 8.45 -34.40
CA ARG A 19 7.39 9.18 -35.53
C ARG A 19 8.41 10.21 -35.06
N GLU A 20 8.11 10.92 -33.98
CA GLU A 20 9.04 11.88 -33.36
C GLU A 20 10.31 11.18 -32.84
N LEU A 21 10.16 10.05 -32.14
CA LEU A 21 11.28 9.24 -31.66
C LEU A 21 12.15 8.73 -32.81
N THR A 22 11.55 8.25 -33.89
CA THR A 22 12.30 7.79 -35.07
C THR A 22 13.10 8.94 -35.69
N ARG A 23 12.51 10.14 -35.78
CA ARG A 23 13.19 11.33 -36.28
C ARG A 23 14.34 11.78 -35.39
N MET A 24 14.15 11.75 -34.07
CA MET A 24 15.21 12.07 -33.10
C MET A 24 16.36 11.07 -33.18
N LYS A 25 16.06 9.77 -33.24
CA LYS A 25 17.06 8.71 -33.43
C LYS A 25 17.84 8.90 -34.73
N PHE A 26 17.14 9.16 -35.83
CA PHE A 26 17.79 9.41 -37.12
C PHE A 26 18.75 10.61 -37.06
N ARG A 27 18.32 11.74 -36.46
CA ARG A 27 19.17 12.92 -36.29
C ARG A 27 20.39 12.62 -35.41
N ALA A 28 20.19 11.93 -34.29
CA ALA A 28 21.29 11.56 -33.39
C ALA A 28 22.31 10.63 -34.08
N THR A 29 21.83 9.61 -34.81
CA THR A 29 22.69 8.70 -35.58
C THR A 29 23.41 9.43 -36.71
N MET A 30 22.72 10.32 -37.43
CA MET A 30 23.33 11.11 -38.51
C MET A 30 24.41 12.05 -37.99
N LEU A 31 24.19 12.69 -36.84
CA LEU A 31 25.18 13.54 -36.19
C LEU A 31 26.40 12.73 -35.73
N LEU A 32 26.18 11.56 -35.11
CA LEU A 32 27.25 10.66 -34.71
C LEU A 32 28.10 10.22 -35.91
N VAL A 33 27.45 9.76 -36.99
CA VAL A 33 28.14 9.38 -38.24
C VAL A 33 28.90 10.58 -38.83
N GLY A 34 28.31 11.77 -38.81
CA GLY A 34 28.96 13.00 -39.27
C GLY A 34 30.24 13.32 -38.51
N VAL A 35 30.19 13.27 -37.17
CA VAL A 35 31.36 13.49 -36.31
C VAL A 35 32.43 12.42 -36.54
N THR A 36 32.04 11.15 -36.68
CA THR A 36 32.97 10.05 -37.00
C THR A 36 33.64 10.27 -38.35
N ILE A 37 32.92 10.70 -39.38
CA ILE A 37 33.49 11.03 -40.69
C ILE A 37 34.48 12.20 -40.57
N VAL A 38 34.13 13.26 -39.83
CA VAL A 38 35.02 14.41 -39.60
C VAL A 38 36.31 13.98 -38.89
N TYR A 39 36.20 13.11 -37.89
CA TYR A 39 37.37 12.54 -37.20
C TYR A 39 38.29 11.79 -38.17
N PHE A 40 37.77 10.84 -38.95
CA PHE A 40 38.58 10.10 -39.92
C PHE A 40 39.13 10.98 -41.06
N ALA A 41 38.38 11.99 -41.50
CA ALA A 41 38.85 12.92 -42.51
C ALA A 41 39.99 13.80 -41.99
N ALA A 42 39.94 14.21 -40.71
CA ALA A 42 41.02 14.94 -40.06
C ALA A 42 42.24 14.04 -39.85
N GLU A 43 42.04 12.78 -39.45
CA GLU A 43 43.09 11.77 -39.26
C GLU A 43 43.84 11.44 -40.56
N LEU A 44 43.12 11.30 -41.67
CA LEU A 44 43.69 10.96 -42.98
C LEU A 44 44.27 12.17 -43.72
N SER A 45 44.10 13.38 -43.18
CA SER A 45 44.60 14.59 -43.82
C SER A 45 46.09 14.74 -43.57
N GLU A 46 46.89 14.80 -44.65
CA GLU A 46 48.33 15.08 -44.58
C GLU A 46 48.65 16.55 -44.22
N TYR A 47 47.63 17.40 -44.08
CA TYR A 47 47.78 18.81 -43.72
C TYR A 47 48.11 18.98 -42.23
N ASN A 48 49.39 19.23 -41.93
CA ASN A 48 49.90 19.57 -40.60
C ASN A 48 49.56 21.00 -40.15
N ALA A 49 48.28 21.40 -40.22
CA ALA A 49 47.83 22.68 -39.71
C ALA A 49 47.29 22.55 -38.28
N VAL A 50 47.70 23.44 -37.37
CA VAL A 50 47.33 23.40 -35.94
C VAL A 50 45.80 23.35 -35.73
N TRP A 51 45.02 24.00 -36.59
CA TRP A 51 43.56 23.97 -36.51
C TRP A 51 42.95 22.58 -36.80
N VAL A 52 43.61 21.75 -37.62
CA VAL A 52 43.15 20.38 -37.91
C VAL A 52 43.22 19.52 -36.65
N GLY A 53 44.27 19.68 -35.83
CA GLY A 53 44.40 18.98 -34.55
C GLY A 53 43.28 19.34 -33.56
N PHE A 54 42.86 20.61 -33.51
CA PHE A 54 41.70 21.01 -32.69
C PHE A 54 40.39 20.37 -33.16
N VAL A 55 40.20 20.26 -34.48
CA VAL A 55 39.03 19.60 -35.07
C VAL A 55 39.05 18.10 -34.78
N GLN A 56 40.19 17.44 -34.95
CA GLN A 56 40.38 16.02 -34.65
C GLN A 56 40.07 15.72 -33.19
N ALA A 57 40.68 16.44 -32.24
CA ALA A 57 40.46 16.23 -30.81
C ALA A 57 39.00 16.49 -30.40
N SER A 58 38.37 17.53 -30.97
CA SER A 58 36.96 17.83 -30.71
C SER A 58 36.04 16.74 -31.27
N ALA A 59 36.33 16.23 -32.47
CA ALA A 59 35.56 15.17 -33.09
C ALA A 59 35.74 13.83 -32.36
N GLU A 60 36.95 13.51 -31.91
CA GLU A 60 37.24 12.34 -31.08
C GLU A 60 36.46 12.39 -29.76
N ALA A 61 36.54 13.52 -29.05
CA ALA A 61 35.82 13.72 -27.80
C ALA A 61 34.30 13.63 -27.98
N ALA A 62 33.76 14.22 -29.04
CA ALA A 62 32.32 14.15 -29.35
C ALA A 62 31.87 12.72 -29.70
N MET A 63 32.68 11.98 -30.47
CA MET A 63 32.38 10.59 -30.82
C MET A 63 32.38 9.68 -29.59
N VAL A 64 33.45 9.75 -28.77
CA VAL A 64 33.57 8.94 -27.55
C VAL A 64 32.48 9.30 -26.54
N GLY A 65 32.19 10.60 -26.37
CA GLY A 65 31.13 11.09 -25.50
C GLY A 65 29.73 10.56 -25.89
N ALA A 66 29.41 10.56 -27.19
CA ALA A 66 28.15 10.03 -27.69
C ALA A 66 28.03 8.51 -27.47
N VAL A 67 29.11 7.74 -27.63
CA VAL A 67 29.13 6.30 -27.34
C VAL A 67 28.96 6.04 -25.84
N ALA A 68 29.58 6.86 -24.99
CA ALA A 68 29.46 6.75 -23.53
C ALA A 68 28.02 7.04 -23.06
N ASP A 69 27.36 8.06 -23.60
CA ASP A 69 25.96 8.37 -23.29
C ASP A 69 25.02 7.21 -23.67
N TRP A 70 25.21 6.63 -24.87
CA TRP A 70 24.46 5.44 -25.27
C TRP A 70 24.66 4.27 -24.29
N PHE A 71 25.91 4.04 -23.84
CA PHE A 71 26.22 3.01 -22.86
C PHE A 71 25.55 3.31 -21.52
N ALA A 72 25.57 4.55 -21.03
CA ALA A 72 24.99 4.94 -19.75
C ALA A 72 23.47 4.75 -19.71
N VAL A 73 22.75 5.24 -20.72
CA VAL A 73 21.30 5.06 -20.84
C VAL A 73 20.95 3.59 -20.99
N THR A 74 21.70 2.84 -21.81
CA THR A 74 21.46 1.41 -21.97
C THR A 74 21.70 0.67 -20.67
N ALA A 75 22.79 0.95 -19.95
CA ALA A 75 23.13 0.35 -18.66
C ALA A 75 22.13 0.69 -17.55
N LEU A 76 21.38 1.79 -17.66
CA LEU A 76 20.31 2.09 -16.72
C LEU A 76 19.15 1.10 -16.87
N PHE A 77 18.77 0.74 -18.10
CA PHE A 77 17.57 -0.05 -18.39
C PHE A 77 17.83 -1.51 -18.77
N ARG A 78 18.98 -1.84 -19.32
CA ARG A 78 19.33 -3.13 -19.95
C ARG A 78 20.83 -3.42 -19.82
N HIS A 79 21.25 -4.57 -20.31
CA HIS A 79 22.66 -4.93 -20.45
C HIS A 79 23.19 -4.42 -21.80
N PRO A 80 24.20 -3.53 -21.82
CA PRO A 80 24.80 -3.06 -23.07
C PRO A 80 25.41 -4.25 -23.84
N LEU A 81 25.22 -4.29 -25.16
CA LEU A 81 25.66 -5.38 -26.05
C LEU A 81 25.12 -6.79 -25.69
N GLY A 82 24.14 -6.90 -24.79
CA GLY A 82 23.61 -8.18 -24.31
C GLY A 82 24.52 -8.92 -23.32
N ILE A 83 25.64 -8.30 -22.92
CA ILE A 83 26.60 -8.89 -21.99
C ILE A 83 26.20 -8.52 -20.56
N LYS A 84 26.05 -9.52 -19.69
CA LYS A 84 25.66 -9.34 -18.28
C LYS A 84 26.83 -8.79 -17.45
N ILE A 85 27.21 -7.54 -17.70
CA ILE A 85 28.24 -6.83 -16.93
C ILE A 85 27.69 -6.54 -15.53
N PRO A 86 28.45 -6.84 -14.45
CA PRO A 86 28.07 -6.47 -13.08
C PRO A 86 27.74 -4.97 -12.99
N HIS A 87 26.73 -4.61 -12.18
CA HIS A 87 26.28 -3.22 -11.97
C HIS A 87 25.64 -2.50 -13.19
N THR A 88 25.30 -3.23 -14.26
CA THR A 88 24.42 -2.72 -15.35
C THR A 88 22.98 -3.19 -15.16
N ALA A 89 22.03 -2.69 -15.95
CA ALA A 89 20.59 -2.82 -15.73
C ALA A 89 20.17 -2.35 -14.31
N ILE A 90 20.58 -1.13 -13.94
CA ILE A 90 20.38 -0.59 -12.58
C ILE A 90 18.89 -0.51 -12.20
N ILE A 91 18.01 -0.09 -13.11
CA ILE A 91 16.56 0.01 -12.82
C ILE A 91 15.94 -1.38 -12.62
N PRO A 92 16.08 -2.35 -13.55
CA PRO A 92 15.56 -3.70 -13.33
C PRO A 92 16.08 -4.37 -12.06
N SER A 93 17.38 -4.25 -11.77
CA SER A 93 18.01 -4.87 -10.60
C SER A 93 17.51 -4.29 -9.26
N LYS A 94 17.10 -3.01 -9.24
CA LYS A 94 16.59 -2.34 -8.04
C LYS A 94 15.06 -2.22 -7.98
N LYS A 95 14.32 -2.88 -8.89
CA LYS A 95 12.86 -2.77 -9.00
C LYS A 95 12.12 -2.99 -7.68
N ASN A 96 12.53 -3.99 -6.89
CA ASN A 96 11.87 -4.32 -5.61
C ASN A 96 12.02 -3.19 -4.60
N SER A 97 13.23 -2.65 -4.41
CA SER A 97 13.48 -1.54 -3.49
C SER A 97 12.78 -0.25 -3.91
N PHE A 98 12.69 0.03 -5.21
CA PHE A 98 11.88 1.13 -5.72
C PHE A 98 10.38 0.92 -5.44
N GLY A 99 9.89 -0.32 -5.62
CA GLY A 99 8.51 -0.69 -5.33
C GLY A 99 8.13 -0.50 -3.86
N GLU A 100 8.98 -0.96 -2.93
CA GLU A 100 8.77 -0.76 -1.50
C GLU A 100 8.71 0.73 -1.11
N ARG A 101 9.65 1.53 -1.62
CA ARG A 101 9.70 2.97 -1.34
C ARG A 101 8.50 3.71 -1.93
N LEU A 102 8.13 3.40 -3.17
CA LEU A 102 6.97 3.99 -3.83
C LEU A 102 5.67 3.56 -3.15
N GLY A 103 5.57 2.29 -2.74
CA GLY A 103 4.45 1.76 -1.97
C GLY A 103 4.28 2.48 -0.64
N GLY A 104 5.36 2.63 0.13
CA GLY A 104 5.35 3.40 1.37
C GLY A 104 4.96 4.87 1.16
N PHE A 105 5.47 5.51 0.09
CA PHE A 105 5.07 6.87 -0.26
C PHE A 105 3.59 6.98 -0.59
N VAL A 106 3.05 6.08 -1.42
CA VAL A 106 1.64 6.05 -1.77
C VAL A 106 0.79 5.81 -0.54
N GLN A 107 1.20 4.89 0.34
CA GLN A 107 0.51 4.61 1.58
C GLN A 107 0.44 5.83 2.50
N GLN A 108 1.56 6.51 2.70
CA GLN A 108 1.66 7.66 3.61
C GLN A 108 0.94 8.90 3.09
N ASN A 109 0.96 9.13 1.77
CA ASN A 109 0.45 10.36 1.17
C ASN A 109 -0.98 10.23 0.59
N PHE A 110 -1.40 9.02 0.22
CA PHE A 110 -2.68 8.79 -0.46
C PHE A 110 -3.60 7.77 0.23
N LEU A 111 -3.08 6.91 1.13
CA LEU A 111 -3.89 5.98 1.93
C LEU A 111 -3.99 6.41 3.41
N THR A 112 -4.03 7.71 3.67
CA THR A 112 -4.36 8.21 5.01
C THR A 112 -5.81 7.85 5.33
N GLY A 113 -6.10 7.48 6.58
CA GLY A 113 -7.44 7.09 7.03
C GLY A 113 -8.52 8.11 6.62
N ASP A 114 -8.20 9.40 6.71
CA ASP A 114 -9.10 10.49 6.31
C ASP A 114 -9.45 10.46 4.80
N ILE A 115 -8.46 10.25 3.93
CA ILE A 115 -8.65 10.14 2.48
C ILE A 115 -9.46 8.89 2.14
N ILE A 116 -9.21 7.78 2.84
CA ILE A 116 -9.95 6.54 2.64
C ILE A 116 -11.42 6.73 3.06
N VAL A 117 -11.67 7.32 4.22
CA VAL A 117 -13.04 7.59 4.70
C VAL A 117 -13.77 8.54 3.76
N GLU A 118 -13.13 9.62 3.31
CA GLU A 118 -13.69 10.56 2.36
C GLU A 118 -14.00 9.90 1.01
N LYS A 119 -13.09 9.06 0.50
CA LYS A 119 -13.31 8.32 -0.75
C LYS A 119 -14.41 7.27 -0.59
N LEU A 120 -14.44 6.56 0.53
CA LEU A 120 -15.44 5.54 0.82
C LEU A 120 -16.83 6.17 1.01
N ALA A 121 -16.91 7.38 1.57
CA ALA A 121 -18.15 8.17 1.63
C ALA A 121 -18.57 8.70 0.24
N SER A 122 -17.61 9.01 -0.63
CA SER A 122 -17.89 9.44 -2.02
C SER A 122 -18.42 8.31 -2.90
N ILE A 123 -17.99 7.07 -2.61
CA ILE A 123 -18.59 5.87 -3.17
C ILE A 123 -19.91 5.72 -2.41
N GLN A 124 -21.05 5.80 -3.11
CA GLN A 124 -22.39 5.62 -2.53
C GLN A 124 -22.64 4.17 -2.05
N LEU A 125 -21.62 3.51 -1.49
CA LEU A 125 -21.65 2.14 -1.01
C LEU A 125 -22.68 1.99 0.09
N THR A 126 -22.71 2.92 1.06
CA THR A 126 -23.72 2.92 2.13
C THR A 126 -25.14 3.00 1.56
N ARG A 127 -25.35 3.85 0.55
CA ARG A 127 -26.65 4.00 -0.11
C ARG A 127 -27.01 2.75 -0.92
N ARG A 128 -26.10 2.19 -1.71
CA ARG A 128 -26.32 0.96 -2.47
C ARG A 128 -26.60 -0.23 -1.57
N THR A 129 -25.86 -0.36 -0.48
CA THR A 129 -26.07 -1.40 0.51
C THR A 129 -27.40 -1.21 1.23
N ALA A 130 -27.77 0.03 1.55
CA ALA A 130 -29.09 0.33 2.12
C ALA A 130 -30.23 0.01 1.14
N GLU A 131 -30.12 0.44 -0.12
CA GLU A 131 -31.08 0.12 -1.18
C GLU A 131 -31.20 -1.39 -1.38
N TRP A 132 -30.08 -2.12 -1.42
CA TRP A 132 -30.06 -3.59 -1.51
C TRP A 132 -30.70 -4.26 -0.29
N LEU A 133 -30.46 -3.75 0.93
CA LEU A 133 -31.10 -4.23 2.16
C LEU A 133 -32.59 -3.89 2.25
N THR A 134 -33.05 -2.86 1.54
CA THR A 134 -34.47 -2.46 1.55
C THR A 134 -35.32 -3.40 0.69
N ASP A 135 -34.68 -4.18 -0.19
CA ASP A 135 -35.32 -5.27 -0.90
C ASP A 135 -35.77 -6.38 0.09
N THR A 136 -37.02 -6.81 -0.06
CA THR A 136 -37.66 -7.76 0.85
C THR A 136 -37.02 -9.15 0.76
N ASP A 137 -36.49 -9.54 -0.40
CA ASP A 137 -35.84 -10.85 -0.57
C ASP A 137 -34.43 -10.88 0.03
N ASN A 138 -33.68 -9.80 -0.12
CA ASN A 138 -32.33 -9.66 0.44
C ASN A 138 -32.36 -9.51 1.96
N SER A 139 -33.25 -8.68 2.49
CA SER A 139 -33.45 -8.55 3.95
C SER A 139 -33.86 -9.87 4.60
N ARG A 140 -34.73 -10.66 3.96
CA ARG A 140 -35.08 -12.02 4.42
C ARG A 140 -33.87 -12.95 4.41
N THR A 141 -33.03 -12.88 3.38
CA THR A 141 -31.80 -13.68 3.29
C THR A 141 -30.85 -13.35 4.44
N VAL A 142 -30.62 -12.07 4.72
CA VAL A 142 -29.81 -11.60 5.84
C VAL A 142 -30.42 -11.99 7.19
N ALA A 143 -31.73 -11.81 7.36
CA ALA A 143 -32.44 -12.20 8.58
C ALA A 143 -32.38 -13.70 8.85
N ASN A 144 -32.48 -14.53 7.80
CA ASN A 144 -32.35 -15.98 7.90
C ASN A 144 -30.92 -16.38 8.25
N LEU A 145 -29.92 -15.71 7.68
CA LEU A 145 -28.51 -15.94 8.01
C LEU A 145 -28.20 -15.59 9.47
N ILE A 146 -28.71 -14.46 9.94
CA ILE A 146 -28.62 -14.03 11.34
C ILE A 146 -29.33 -15.05 12.25
N ARG A 147 -30.54 -15.47 11.90
CA ARG A 147 -31.31 -16.48 12.65
C ARG A 147 -30.58 -17.82 12.72
N ALA A 148 -30.00 -18.27 11.61
CA ALA A 148 -29.21 -19.51 11.55
C ALA A 148 -27.96 -19.41 12.41
N GLY A 149 -27.26 -18.27 12.37
CA GLY A 149 -26.10 -17.99 13.23
C GLY A 149 -26.47 -17.96 14.72
N PHE A 150 -27.56 -17.29 15.09
CA PHE A 150 -28.08 -17.28 16.46
C PHE A 150 -28.47 -18.68 16.93
N HIS A 151 -29.11 -19.47 16.07
CA HIS A 151 -29.50 -20.83 16.41
C HIS A 151 -28.29 -21.74 16.59
N GLY A 152 -27.30 -21.65 15.70
CA GLY A 152 -26.03 -22.38 15.82
C GLY A 152 -25.26 -21.99 17.08
N MET A 153 -25.18 -20.71 17.40
CA MET A 153 -24.53 -20.24 18.62
C MET A 153 -25.27 -20.71 19.89
N PHE A 154 -26.60 -20.69 19.89
CA PHE A 154 -27.39 -21.24 21.01
C PHE A 154 -27.28 -22.76 21.14
N GLN A 155 -27.10 -23.49 20.05
CA GLN A 155 -26.86 -24.93 20.09
C GLN A 155 -25.47 -25.25 20.64
N VAL A 156 -24.44 -24.52 20.20
CA VAL A 156 -23.08 -24.66 20.72
C VAL A 156 -23.01 -24.33 22.22
N VAL A 157 -23.73 -23.31 22.68
CA VAL A 157 -23.78 -22.98 24.12
C VAL A 157 -24.57 -24.01 24.95
N LYS A 158 -25.50 -24.74 24.33
CA LYS A 158 -26.26 -25.82 24.98
C LYS A 158 -25.52 -27.17 24.96
N ASP A 159 -24.44 -27.27 24.21
CA ASP A 159 -23.61 -28.46 24.16
C ASP A 159 -23.03 -28.72 25.55
N GLU A 160 -23.16 -29.96 26.02
CA GLU A 160 -22.74 -30.36 27.35
C GLU A 160 -21.22 -30.19 27.49
N ASP A 161 -20.46 -30.43 26.41
CA ASP A 161 -19.00 -30.25 26.37
C ASP A 161 -18.61 -28.78 26.56
N VAL A 162 -19.39 -27.85 25.98
CA VAL A 162 -19.16 -26.41 26.12
C VAL A 162 -19.59 -25.92 27.49
N ARG A 163 -20.67 -26.47 28.06
CA ARG A 163 -21.10 -26.18 29.43
C ARG A 163 -20.01 -26.59 30.42
N GLU A 164 -19.46 -27.80 30.33
CA GLU A 164 -18.37 -28.24 31.19
C GLU A 164 -17.12 -27.36 31.04
N MET A 165 -16.77 -26.97 29.81
CA MET A 165 -15.61 -26.11 29.56
C MET A 165 -15.81 -24.68 30.11
N ILE A 166 -17.02 -24.13 29.99
CA ILE A 166 -17.39 -22.83 30.58
C ILE A 166 -17.39 -22.94 32.11
N GLU A 167 -17.97 -23.99 32.69
CA GLU A 167 -17.98 -24.21 34.13
C GLU A 167 -16.56 -24.33 34.68
N GLN A 168 -15.71 -25.14 34.05
CA GLN A 168 -14.31 -25.29 34.45
C GLN A 168 -13.53 -23.98 34.28
N GLY A 169 -13.78 -23.24 33.19
CA GLY A 169 -13.16 -21.92 32.95
C GLY A 169 -13.56 -20.87 33.98
N VAL A 170 -14.86 -20.81 34.31
CA VAL A 170 -15.40 -19.92 35.35
C VAL A 170 -14.88 -20.32 36.72
N LEU A 171 -14.94 -21.60 37.09
CA LEU A 171 -14.43 -22.11 38.37
C LEU A 171 -12.94 -21.85 38.53
N ARG A 172 -12.14 -22.02 37.47
CA ARG A 172 -10.71 -21.71 37.48
C ARG A 172 -10.48 -20.21 37.67
N ARG A 173 -11.20 -19.36 36.94
CA ARG A 173 -11.08 -17.90 37.06
C ARG A 173 -11.54 -17.38 38.43
N VAL A 174 -12.56 -17.99 39.01
CA VAL A 174 -13.10 -17.72 40.35
C VAL A 174 -12.16 -18.20 41.46
N LYS A 175 -11.39 -19.26 41.23
CA LYS A 175 -10.34 -19.72 42.16
C LYS A 175 -9.06 -18.89 42.07
N GLU A 176 -8.68 -18.47 40.86
CA GLU A 176 -7.46 -17.70 40.60
C GLU A 176 -7.63 -16.20 40.88
N THR A 177 -8.84 -15.68 40.73
CA THR A 177 -9.19 -14.29 41.07
C THR A 177 -10.06 -14.36 42.30
N GLN A 178 -9.70 -13.72 43.42
CA GLN A 178 -10.56 -13.66 44.61
C GLN A 178 -11.92 -13.07 44.20
N ALA A 179 -12.89 -13.94 43.88
CA ALA A 179 -14.23 -13.57 43.45
C ALA A 179 -15.15 -13.30 44.64
N ALA A 180 -14.72 -13.71 45.84
CA ALA A 180 -15.41 -13.48 47.11
C ALA A 180 -15.76 -11.99 47.35
N PRO A 181 -14.89 -11.00 47.12
CA PRO A 181 -15.26 -9.58 47.22
C PRO A 181 -16.36 -9.16 46.24
N ILE A 182 -16.36 -9.66 45.00
CA ILE A 182 -17.31 -9.24 43.96
C ILE A 182 -18.68 -9.86 44.22
N ILE A 183 -18.72 -11.17 44.53
CA ILE A 183 -19.95 -11.87 44.89
C ILE A 183 -20.50 -11.33 46.21
N GLY A 184 -19.63 -11.04 47.19
CA GLY A 184 -20.01 -10.38 48.43
C GLY A 184 -20.61 -9.00 48.20
N SER A 185 -20.02 -8.19 47.31
CA SER A 185 -20.55 -6.87 46.93
C SER A 185 -21.90 -6.95 46.23
N LEU A 186 -22.14 -8.00 45.43
CA LEU A 186 -23.42 -8.26 44.75
C LEU A 186 -24.48 -8.82 45.70
N LEU A 187 -24.11 -9.67 46.66
CA LEU A 187 -25.02 -10.12 47.72
C LEU A 187 -25.37 -8.97 48.66
N ASP A 188 -24.42 -8.10 49.01
CA ASP A 188 -24.68 -6.87 49.78
C ASP A 188 -25.62 -5.93 49.01
N ALA A 189 -25.42 -5.80 47.70
CA ALA A 189 -26.29 -5.04 46.80
C ALA A 189 -27.72 -5.59 46.72
N ALA A 190 -27.87 -6.92 46.73
CA ALA A 190 -29.17 -7.59 46.66
C ALA A 190 -29.90 -7.62 48.01
N THR A 191 -29.16 -7.60 49.13
CA THR A 191 -29.72 -7.73 50.49
C THR A 191 -30.02 -6.37 51.13
N SER A 192 -29.40 -5.27 50.65
CA SER A 192 -29.60 -3.93 51.20
C SER A 192 -30.18 -2.96 50.16
N GLY A 193 -31.51 -2.81 50.13
CA GLY A 193 -32.14 -1.62 49.52
C GLY A 193 -32.06 -0.42 50.48
N PRO A 194 -31.93 0.85 50.04
CA PRO A 194 -31.71 1.40 48.71
C PRO A 194 -30.36 2.15 48.61
N LYS A 195 -29.45 1.70 47.73
CA LYS A 195 -28.19 2.43 47.48
C LYS A 195 -27.74 2.34 46.02
N GLN A 196 -28.65 2.64 45.10
CA GLN A 196 -28.39 2.72 43.65
C GLN A 196 -27.17 3.57 43.27
N ARG A 197 -26.83 4.60 44.07
CA ARG A 197 -25.62 5.41 43.85
C ARG A 197 -24.31 4.66 44.12
N GLU A 198 -24.26 3.80 45.13
CA GLU A 198 -23.04 3.03 45.43
C GLU A 198 -22.81 1.91 44.42
N LEU A 199 -23.89 1.31 43.89
CA LEU A 199 -23.80 0.30 42.83
C LEU A 199 -23.27 0.88 41.51
N LEU A 200 -23.73 2.09 41.15
CA LEU A 200 -23.21 2.80 39.98
C LEU A 200 -21.72 3.13 40.12
N ILE A 201 -21.31 3.62 41.30
CA ILE A 201 -19.90 3.96 41.56
C ILE A 201 -19.03 2.68 41.60
N GLY A 202 -19.53 1.59 42.18
CA GLY A 202 -18.86 0.29 42.19
C GLY A 202 -18.69 -0.30 40.79
N LEU A 203 -19.74 -0.25 39.96
CA LEU A 203 -19.70 -0.71 38.57
C LEU A 203 -18.73 0.13 37.73
N VAL A 204 -18.76 1.46 37.89
CA VAL A 204 -17.84 2.37 37.21
C VAL A 204 -16.39 2.11 37.62
N ASN A 205 -16.11 1.91 38.90
CA ASN A 205 -14.75 1.57 39.35
C ASN A 205 -14.28 0.21 38.83
N LEU A 206 -15.16 -0.77 38.74
CA LEU A 206 -14.85 -2.09 38.19
C LEU A 206 -14.57 -2.01 36.68
N LEU A 207 -15.32 -1.19 35.95
CA LEU A 207 -15.08 -0.91 34.54
C LEU A 207 -13.77 -0.14 34.33
N ILE A 208 -13.47 0.85 35.17
CA ILE A 208 -12.18 1.57 35.14
C ILE A 208 -11.03 0.60 35.39
N HIS A 209 -11.15 -0.28 36.40
CA HIS A 209 -10.11 -1.25 36.72
C HIS A 209 -9.93 -2.30 35.60
N PHE A 210 -11.02 -2.72 34.95
CA PHE A 210 -10.96 -3.65 33.82
C PHE A 210 -10.31 -3.03 32.58
N VAL A 211 -10.61 -1.76 32.29
CA VAL A 211 -9.98 -1.01 31.20
C VAL A 211 -8.51 -0.76 31.47
N ASP A 212 -8.12 -0.47 32.72
CA ASP A 212 -6.73 -0.22 33.08
C ASP A 212 -5.88 -1.51 33.09
N GLN A 213 -6.44 -2.64 33.55
CA GLN A 213 -5.77 -3.95 33.47
C GLN A 213 -5.61 -4.46 32.02
N ASN A 214 -6.55 -4.16 31.13
CA ASN A 214 -6.50 -4.58 29.72
C ASN A 214 -5.90 -3.54 28.76
N LYS A 215 -5.35 -2.45 29.29
CA LYS A 215 -4.70 -1.40 28.48
C LYS A 215 -3.54 -1.94 27.63
N ARG A 216 -2.86 -3.00 28.10
CA ARG A 216 -1.82 -3.73 27.35
C ARG A 216 -2.39 -4.59 26.20
N ALA A 217 -3.61 -5.10 26.30
CA ALA A 217 -4.26 -5.87 25.23
C ALA A 217 -4.80 -4.97 24.11
N ILE A 218 -5.19 -3.72 24.44
CA ILE A 218 -5.69 -2.74 23.46
C ILE A 218 -4.53 -2.13 22.64
N GLN A 219 -3.34 -1.95 23.24
CA GLN A 219 -2.17 -1.43 22.52
C GLN A 219 -1.62 -2.39 21.45
N ASN A 220 -1.70 -3.71 21.65
CA ASN A 220 -1.24 -4.69 20.66
C ASN A 220 -2.16 -4.83 19.44
N LYS A 221 -3.38 -4.26 19.47
CA LYS A 221 -4.35 -4.39 18.37
C LYS A 221 -4.47 -3.13 17.50
N ILE A 222 -3.63 -2.13 17.75
CA ILE A 222 -3.55 -0.87 16.97
C ILE A 222 -2.22 -0.78 16.20
N ILE A 223 -1.33 -1.78 16.32
CA ILE A 223 -0.01 -1.83 15.65
C ILE A 223 0.10 -2.95 14.59
N ASP A 224 -0.92 -3.80 14.43
CA ASP A 224 -1.08 -4.70 13.26
C ASP A 224 -2.31 -4.29 12.44
#